data_AF-A0A3N1PRC7-F1
#
_entry.id   AF-A0A3N1PRC7-F1
#
_cell.length_a   1.000
_cell.length_b   1.000
_cell.length_c   1.000
_cell.angle_alpha   90.00
_cell.angle_beta   90.00
_cell.angle_gamma   90.00
#
_symmetry.space_group_name_H-M   'P 1'
#
loop_
_entity.id
_entity.type
_entity.pdbx_description
1 polymer ?
#
loop_
_entity_poly.entity_id
_entity_poly.type
_entity_poly.pdbx_seq_one_letter_code
_entity_poly.pdbx_strand_id
1 'polypeptide(L)'
;MFNYAPGLDRYVEQRRKKVVDGNQETIEQIRTLAGLFNNKPLVKELTLSILDSLSRCFNEIESQHNSTLLMISNLRFLFETCITTRILVAEESFKYKLRYSIYKHQLEKSKSLEEYALKDLRRLEKLSAEEVALEQQASSPDQFMETKIAIDKLYDDLDKEISIFLDMAEFNGAGFHKTYINSFLSQHQEREEQIANEWLEVKKSLLEDGEATSLFDFRGQLSRVEKELKDTRSWKVKAEGVGLLEMYNFIYDYTSSLLHSTSYSLLVPNQLEEGEKLMILGLATRIKRDALTNLCKFSNIPNMKVIHVES
;
A
#
# COMPACT_ATOMS: atom_id res chain seq x y z
N MET A 1 6.86 23.14 -22.64
CA MET A 1 5.46 22.71 -22.50
C MET A 1 5.03 22.01 -23.80
N PHE A 2 4.63 20.74 -23.72
CA PHE A 2 4.24 19.95 -24.89
C PHE A 2 2.81 20.35 -25.29
N ASN A 3 2.67 21.22 -26.29
CA ASN A 3 1.37 21.67 -26.77
C ASN A 3 1.03 20.94 -28.07
N TYR A 4 -0.10 20.25 -28.09
CA TYR A 4 -0.64 19.70 -29.32
C TYR A 4 -1.03 20.85 -30.27
N ALA A 5 -0.87 20.61 -31.58
CA ALA A 5 -1.48 21.49 -32.57
C ALA A 5 -3.01 21.57 -32.32
N PRO A 6 -3.67 22.71 -32.60
CA PRO A 6 -5.10 22.85 -32.38
C PRO A 6 -5.91 21.70 -33.00
N GLY A 7 -6.73 21.00 -32.20
CA GLY A 7 -7.57 19.87 -32.62
C GLY A 7 -6.94 18.48 -32.46
N LEU A 8 -5.61 18.38 -32.26
CA LEU A 8 -4.94 17.10 -31.98
C LEU A 8 -5.21 16.61 -30.55
N ASP A 9 -5.46 17.53 -29.63
CA ASP A 9 -5.91 17.28 -28.25
C ASP A 9 -7.16 16.39 -28.22
N ARG A 10 -8.20 16.75 -29.00
CA ARG A 10 -9.43 15.96 -29.12
C ARG A 10 -9.18 14.57 -29.70
N TYR A 11 -8.30 14.47 -30.69
CA TYR A 11 -7.94 13.18 -31.29
C TYR A 11 -7.20 12.27 -30.31
N VAL A 12 -6.24 12.81 -29.56
CA VAL A 12 -5.50 12.08 -28.52
C VAL A 12 -6.44 11.62 -27.41
N GLU A 13 -7.37 12.49 -26.99
CA GLU A 13 -8.37 12.15 -25.99
C GLU A 13 -9.33 11.05 -26.47
N GLN A 14 -9.82 11.12 -27.71
CA GLN A 14 -10.63 10.07 -28.32
C GLN A 14 -9.88 8.72 -28.38
N ARG A 15 -8.59 8.73 -28.75
CA ARG A 15 -7.76 7.51 -28.75
C ARG A 15 -7.58 6.94 -27.36
N ARG A 16 -7.34 7.79 -26.35
CA ARG A 16 -7.25 7.37 -24.94
C ARG A 16 -8.57 6.76 -24.48
N LYS A 17 -9.70 7.43 -24.77
CA LYS A 17 -11.04 6.97 -24.42
C LYS A 17 -11.32 5.57 -24.96
N LYS A 18 -10.99 5.29 -26.23
CA LYS A 18 -11.11 3.95 -26.81
C LYS A 18 -10.35 2.87 -26.02
N VAL A 19 -9.18 3.20 -25.48
CA VAL A 19 -8.40 2.27 -24.65
C VAL A 19 -9.01 2.12 -23.26
N VAL A 20 -9.51 3.21 -22.66
CA VAL A 20 -10.21 3.18 -21.38
C VAL A 20 -11.49 2.33 -21.48
N ASP A 21 -12.29 2.52 -22.52
CA ASP A 21 -13.50 1.73 -22.78
C ASP A 21 -13.16 0.24 -22.93
N GLY A 22 -12.14 -0.11 -23.72
CA GLY A 22 -11.69 -1.50 -23.85
C GLY A 22 -11.11 -2.10 -22.55
N ASN A 23 -10.47 -1.27 -21.70
CA ASN A 23 -10.04 -1.70 -20.38
C ASN A 23 -11.25 -2.01 -19.49
N GLN A 24 -12.33 -1.23 -19.57
CA GLN A 24 -13.56 -1.46 -18.82
C GLN A 24 -14.23 -2.77 -19.26
N GLU A 25 -14.32 -3.02 -20.56
CA GLU A 25 -14.82 -4.30 -21.09
C GLU A 25 -14.00 -5.49 -20.55
N THR A 26 -12.67 -5.34 -20.51
CA THR A 26 -11.77 -6.38 -19.97
C THR A 26 -11.98 -6.59 -18.47
N ILE A 27 -12.23 -5.53 -17.70
CA ILE A 27 -12.53 -5.64 -16.27
C ILE A 27 -13.80 -6.45 -16.04
N GLU A 28 -14.89 -6.13 -16.74
CA GLU A 28 -16.16 -6.85 -16.59
C GLU A 28 -16.05 -8.31 -17.04
N GLN A 29 -15.26 -8.55 -18.09
CA GLN A 29 -14.91 -9.90 -18.52
C GLN A 29 -14.17 -10.68 -17.43
N ILE A 30 -13.15 -10.08 -16.80
CA ILE A 30 -12.40 -10.75 -15.72
C ILE A 30 -13.32 -11.02 -14.53
N ARG A 31 -14.13 -10.05 -14.09
CA ARG A 31 -15.08 -10.22 -12.98
C ARG A 31 -16.04 -11.38 -13.22
N THR A 32 -16.57 -11.48 -14.42
CA THR A 32 -17.56 -12.50 -14.78
C THR A 32 -16.92 -13.89 -14.91
N LEU A 33 -15.72 -13.98 -15.50
CA LEU A 33 -15.11 -15.25 -15.90
C LEU A 33 -14.06 -15.78 -14.90
N ALA A 34 -13.67 -14.99 -13.89
CA ALA A 34 -12.66 -15.39 -12.91
C ALA A 34 -13.06 -16.67 -12.16
N GLY A 35 -12.22 -17.69 -12.31
CA GLY A 35 -12.42 -19.01 -11.70
C GLY A 35 -13.23 -20.00 -12.54
N LEU A 36 -13.74 -19.61 -13.72
CA LEU A 36 -14.45 -20.52 -14.63
C LEU A 36 -13.50 -21.34 -15.51
N PHE A 37 -12.35 -20.76 -15.88
CA PHE A 37 -11.35 -21.38 -16.76
C PHE A 37 -10.07 -21.81 -16.04
N ASN A 38 -9.96 -21.44 -14.76
CA ASN A 38 -8.90 -21.91 -13.87
C ASN A 38 -9.50 -22.13 -12.49
N ASN A 39 -9.70 -23.40 -12.14
CA ASN A 39 -10.40 -23.80 -10.92
C ASN A 39 -9.51 -23.72 -9.67
N LYS A 40 -8.25 -23.27 -9.80
CA LYS A 40 -7.34 -23.12 -8.67
C LYS A 40 -7.80 -21.93 -7.80
N PRO A 41 -8.18 -22.16 -6.53
CA PRO A 41 -8.72 -21.09 -5.66
C PRO A 41 -7.78 -19.90 -5.52
N LEU A 42 -6.47 -20.16 -5.37
CA LEU A 42 -5.45 -19.12 -5.25
C LEU A 42 -5.36 -18.23 -6.50
N VAL A 43 -5.49 -18.82 -7.70
CA VAL A 43 -5.48 -18.04 -8.95
C VAL A 43 -6.68 -17.10 -8.98
N LYS A 44 -7.87 -17.59 -8.65
CA LYS A 44 -9.09 -16.76 -8.58
C LYS A 44 -8.95 -15.63 -7.57
N GLU A 45 -8.50 -15.94 -6.35
CA GLU A 45 -8.30 -14.96 -5.26
C GLU A 45 -7.36 -13.84 -5.70
N LEU A 46 -6.17 -14.19 -6.20
CA LEU A 46 -5.17 -13.23 -6.67
C LEU A 46 -5.69 -12.42 -7.86
N THR A 47 -6.41 -13.05 -8.79
CA THR A 47 -6.99 -12.40 -9.96
C THR A 47 -7.90 -11.25 -9.54
N LEU A 48 -8.88 -11.54 -8.68
CA LEU A 48 -9.87 -10.56 -8.25
C LEU A 48 -9.23 -9.46 -7.38
N SER A 49 -8.34 -9.83 -6.46
CA SER A 49 -7.66 -8.87 -5.59
C SER A 49 -6.78 -7.88 -6.37
N ILE A 50 -6.08 -8.36 -7.40
CA ILE A 50 -5.28 -7.52 -8.29
C ILE A 50 -6.19 -6.64 -9.14
N LEU A 51 -7.30 -7.18 -9.66
CA LEU A 51 -8.25 -6.42 -10.48
C LEU A 51 -8.85 -5.24 -9.70
N ASP A 52 -9.25 -5.46 -8.45
CA ASP A 52 -9.82 -4.43 -7.60
C ASP A 52 -8.79 -3.36 -7.24
N SER A 53 -7.54 -3.78 -6.97
CA SER A 53 -6.43 -2.86 -6.71
C SER A 53 -6.08 -2.01 -7.94
N LEU A 54 -6.00 -2.62 -9.13
CA LEU A 54 -5.79 -1.92 -10.41
C LEU A 54 -6.90 -0.89 -10.67
N SER A 55 -8.16 -1.28 -10.43
CA SER A 55 -9.32 -0.42 -10.67
C SER A 55 -9.32 0.77 -9.72
N ARG A 56 -9.10 0.54 -8.42
CA ARG A 56 -9.03 1.62 -7.42
C ARG A 56 -7.94 2.63 -7.76
N CYS A 57 -6.69 2.18 -7.97
CA CYS A 57 -5.58 3.09 -8.24
C CYS A 57 -5.76 3.88 -9.54
N PHE A 58 -6.31 3.25 -10.59
CA PHE A 58 -6.58 3.98 -11.82
C PHE A 58 -7.68 5.03 -11.66
N ASN A 59 -8.76 4.69 -10.94
CA ASN A 59 -9.84 5.63 -10.67
C ASN A 59 -9.35 6.83 -9.84
N GLU A 60 -8.42 6.62 -8.91
CA GLU A 60 -7.77 7.72 -8.17
C GLU A 60 -6.95 8.63 -9.09
N ILE A 61 -6.19 8.07 -10.04
CA ILE A 61 -5.44 8.87 -11.03
C ILE A 61 -6.38 9.70 -11.91
N GLU A 62 -7.51 9.15 -12.36
CA GLU A 62 -8.47 9.87 -13.20
C GLU A 62 -9.25 10.93 -12.41
N SER A 63 -9.75 10.58 -11.23
CA SER A 63 -10.64 11.45 -10.44
C SER A 63 -9.90 12.54 -9.66
N GLN A 64 -8.64 12.33 -9.28
CA GLN A 64 -7.88 13.25 -8.42
C GLN A 64 -6.62 13.80 -9.11
N HIS A 65 -6.70 14.10 -10.41
CA HIS A 65 -5.59 14.60 -11.22
C HIS A 65 -5.03 15.99 -10.81
N ASN A 66 -5.62 16.62 -9.79
CA ASN A 66 -5.12 17.87 -9.22
C ASN A 66 -4.12 17.67 -8.07
N SER A 67 -4.01 16.45 -7.53
CA SER A 67 -3.01 16.13 -6.51
C SER A 67 -1.81 15.44 -7.15
N THR A 68 -0.67 16.15 -7.21
CA THR A 68 0.58 15.60 -7.74
C THR A 68 1.00 14.34 -7.00
N LEU A 69 0.97 14.38 -5.66
CA LEU A 69 1.38 13.25 -4.82
C LEU A 69 0.51 12.01 -5.07
N LEU A 70 -0.81 12.19 -5.22
CA LEU A 70 -1.71 11.06 -5.48
C LEU A 70 -1.52 10.50 -6.89
N MET A 71 -1.29 11.34 -7.90
CA MET A 71 -1.02 10.87 -9.26
C MET A 71 0.26 10.05 -9.33
N ILE A 72 1.36 10.53 -8.75
CA ILE A 72 2.66 9.86 -8.86
C ILE A 72 2.76 8.61 -7.98
N SER A 73 2.13 8.61 -6.80
CA SER A 73 2.10 7.43 -5.92
C SER A 73 1.25 6.30 -6.54
N ASN A 74 0.07 6.63 -7.07
CA ASN A 74 -0.76 5.65 -7.75
C ASN A 74 -0.14 5.18 -9.07
N LEU A 75 0.59 6.04 -9.79
CA LEU A 75 1.33 5.60 -10.98
C LEU A 75 2.38 4.54 -10.64
N ARG A 76 3.16 4.75 -9.56
CA ARG A 76 4.13 3.75 -9.07
C ARG A 76 3.42 2.44 -8.71
N PHE A 77 2.37 2.52 -7.92
CA PHE A 77 1.61 1.34 -7.50
C PHE A 77 1.06 0.56 -8.70
N LEU A 78 0.48 1.27 -9.68
CA LEU A 78 -0.07 0.68 -10.89
C LEU A 78 1.02 -0.01 -11.73
N PHE A 79 2.21 0.61 -11.82
CA PHE A 79 3.36 0.03 -12.51
C PHE A 79 3.91 -1.22 -11.82
N GLU A 80 4.05 -1.20 -10.50
CA GLU A 80 4.46 -2.36 -9.71
C GLU A 80 3.46 -3.51 -9.82
N THR A 81 2.17 -3.19 -9.88
CA THR A 81 1.11 -4.17 -10.15
C THR A 81 1.24 -4.75 -11.55
N CYS A 82 1.56 -3.94 -12.56
CA CYS A 82 1.84 -4.42 -13.91
C CYS A 82 3.05 -5.37 -13.97
N ILE A 83 4.16 -5.02 -13.30
CA ILE A 83 5.32 -5.92 -13.16
C ILE A 83 4.86 -7.25 -12.53
N THR A 84 4.11 -7.19 -11.43
CA THR A 84 3.59 -8.36 -10.71
C THR A 84 2.76 -9.26 -11.64
N THR A 85 1.83 -8.69 -12.42
CA THR A 85 1.00 -9.48 -13.36
C THR A 85 1.83 -10.16 -14.45
N ARG A 86 2.89 -9.51 -14.95
CA ARG A 86 3.80 -10.15 -15.90
C ARG A 86 4.60 -11.29 -15.28
N ILE A 87 5.08 -11.12 -14.04
CA ILE A 87 5.81 -12.19 -13.33
C ILE A 87 4.88 -13.37 -13.06
N LEU A 88 3.61 -13.14 -12.70
CA LEU A 88 2.62 -14.21 -12.51
C LEU A 88 2.43 -15.06 -13.77
N VAL A 89 2.58 -14.47 -14.96
CA VAL A 89 2.54 -15.20 -16.24
C VAL A 89 3.86 -15.91 -16.53
N ALA A 90 5.00 -15.29 -16.20
CA ALA A 90 6.33 -15.81 -16.51
C ALA A 90 6.81 -16.91 -15.54
N GLU A 91 6.40 -16.84 -14.27
CA GLU A 91 6.88 -17.69 -13.19
C GLU A 91 5.68 -18.33 -12.47
N GLU A 92 5.40 -19.61 -12.76
CA GLU A 92 4.27 -20.34 -12.16
C GLU A 92 4.33 -20.37 -10.62
N SER A 93 5.53 -20.39 -10.06
CA SER A 93 5.78 -20.43 -8.62
C SER A 93 5.55 -19.09 -7.92
N PHE A 94 5.50 -17.98 -8.66
CA PHE A 94 5.44 -16.64 -8.09
C PHE A 94 4.12 -16.34 -7.37
N LYS A 95 3.00 -16.99 -7.75
CA LYS A 95 1.72 -16.86 -7.05
C LYS A 95 1.81 -17.20 -5.56
N TYR A 96 2.62 -18.20 -5.22
CA TYR A 96 2.87 -18.61 -3.83
C TYR A 96 3.74 -17.59 -3.09
N LYS A 97 4.78 -17.06 -3.75
CA LYS A 97 5.64 -16.00 -3.20
C LYS A 97 4.85 -14.73 -2.92
N LEU A 98 3.98 -14.33 -3.85
CA LEU A 98 3.10 -13.17 -3.70
C LEU A 98 2.15 -13.35 -2.51
N ARG A 99 1.42 -14.47 -2.44
CA ARG A 99 0.50 -14.76 -1.33
C ARG A 99 1.21 -14.77 0.02
N TYR A 100 2.39 -15.39 0.07
CA TYR A 100 3.22 -15.46 1.27
C TYR A 100 3.68 -14.07 1.75
N SER A 101 4.05 -13.17 0.83
CA SER A 101 4.57 -11.84 1.18
C SER A 101 3.57 -10.95 1.92
N ILE A 102 2.26 -11.17 1.74
CA ILE A 102 1.20 -10.33 2.34
C ILE A 102 1.27 -10.38 3.87
N TYR A 103 1.32 -11.58 4.45
CA TYR A 103 1.37 -11.76 5.91
C TYR A 103 2.60 -11.11 6.52
N LYS A 104 3.75 -11.29 5.86
CA LYS A 104 4.99 -10.67 6.29
C LYS A 104 4.90 -9.14 6.28
N HIS A 105 4.41 -8.55 5.19
CA HIS A 105 4.26 -7.09 5.11
C HIS A 105 3.22 -6.55 6.12
N GLN A 106 2.16 -7.30 6.41
CA GLN A 106 1.18 -6.93 7.44
C GLN A 106 1.83 -6.88 8.82
N LEU A 107 2.61 -7.91 9.20
CA LEU A 107 3.33 -7.95 10.46
C LEU A 107 4.41 -6.85 10.55
N GLU A 108 5.14 -6.57 9.47
CA GLU A 108 6.15 -5.51 9.46
C GLU A 108 5.52 -4.10 9.61
N LYS A 109 4.40 -3.86 8.91
CA LYS A 109 3.63 -2.62 9.08
C LYS A 109 3.09 -2.49 10.50
N SER A 110 2.62 -3.59 11.06
CA SER A 110 2.06 -3.67 12.40
C SER A 110 3.08 -3.26 13.46
N LYS A 111 4.26 -3.87 13.42
CA LYS A 111 5.40 -3.53 14.30
C LYS A 111 5.81 -2.07 14.22
N SER A 112 5.80 -1.49 13.02
CA SER A 112 6.15 -0.08 12.84
C SER A 112 5.18 0.86 13.58
N LEU A 113 3.89 0.50 13.65
CA LEU A 113 2.88 1.26 14.41
C LEU A 113 3.04 1.05 15.90
N GLU A 114 3.29 -0.18 16.34
CA GLU A 114 3.55 -0.52 17.74
C GLU A 114 4.77 0.24 18.29
N GLU A 115 5.90 0.21 17.56
CA GLU A 115 7.12 0.93 17.92
C GLU A 115 6.88 2.43 18.11
N TYR A 116 6.03 3.02 17.26
CA TYR A 116 5.67 4.44 17.36
C TYR A 116 4.75 4.71 18.55
N ALA A 117 3.73 3.87 18.77
CA ALA A 117 2.84 3.98 19.93
C ALA A 117 3.61 3.83 21.26
N LEU A 118 4.60 2.92 21.33
CA LEU A 118 5.48 2.76 22.50
C LEU A 118 6.38 3.96 22.74
N LYS A 119 6.75 4.72 21.69
CA LYS A 119 7.46 5.99 21.86
C LYS A 119 6.56 7.03 22.52
N ASP A 120 5.30 7.11 22.11
CA ASP A 120 4.32 8.04 22.67
C ASP A 120 3.89 7.66 24.09
N LEU A 121 3.77 6.36 24.37
CA LEU A 121 3.54 5.87 25.73
C LEU A 121 4.64 6.34 26.70
N ARG A 122 5.92 6.19 26.30
CA ARG A 122 7.06 6.66 27.12
C ARG A 122 7.06 8.16 27.35
N ARG A 123 6.57 8.96 26.38
CA ARG A 123 6.41 10.40 26.55
C ARG A 123 5.35 10.70 27.62
N LEU A 124 4.20 10.02 27.57
CA LEU A 124 3.17 10.17 28.61
C LEU A 124 3.60 9.65 29.98
N GLU A 125 4.44 8.61 30.04
CA GLU A 125 5.03 8.14 31.29
C GLU A 125 5.90 9.22 31.93
N LYS A 126 6.75 9.86 31.13
CA LYS A 126 7.58 10.99 31.57
C LYS A 126 6.72 12.16 32.03
N LEU A 127 5.75 12.56 31.21
CA LEU A 127 4.82 13.65 31.52
C LEU A 127 4.07 13.39 32.84
N SER A 128 3.50 12.20 32.99
CA SER A 128 2.78 11.78 34.20
C SER A 128 3.67 11.75 35.45
N ALA A 129 4.95 11.41 35.32
CA ALA A 129 5.88 11.48 36.44
C ALA A 129 6.21 12.94 36.82
N GLU A 130 6.33 13.83 35.84
CA GLU A 130 6.55 15.26 36.05
C GLU A 130 5.33 15.94 36.68
N GLU A 131 4.11 15.60 36.25
CA GLU A 131 2.85 16.03 36.89
C GLU A 131 2.83 15.67 38.37
N VAL A 132 3.04 14.40 38.70
CA VAL A 132 3.03 13.91 40.09
C VAL A 132 4.10 14.62 40.93
N ALA A 133 5.27 14.88 40.37
CA ALA A 133 6.34 15.60 41.07
C ALA A 133 5.98 17.06 41.36
N LEU A 134 5.26 17.74 40.45
CA LEU A 134 4.77 19.11 40.63
C LEU A 134 3.60 19.18 41.61
N GLU A 135 2.69 18.20 41.57
CA GLU A 135 1.57 18.08 42.51
C GLU A 135 2.04 17.87 43.95
N GLN A 136 3.07 17.04 44.15
CA GLN A 136 3.66 16.77 45.47
C GLN A 136 4.35 18.00 46.11
N GLN A 137 4.69 19.02 45.32
CA GLN A 137 5.33 20.25 45.80
C GLN A 137 4.31 21.30 46.28
N ALA A 138 3.03 21.16 45.94
CA ALA A 138 1.99 22.11 46.32
C ALA A 138 1.54 21.88 47.77
N SER A 139 2.00 22.75 48.69
CA SER A 139 1.62 22.71 50.11
C SER A 139 0.73 23.88 50.55
N SER A 140 0.48 24.84 49.65
CA SER A 140 -0.30 26.05 49.92
C SER A 140 -1.12 26.49 48.68
N PRO A 141 -2.16 27.33 48.84
CA PRO A 141 -2.99 27.80 47.72
C PRO A 141 -2.22 28.56 46.64
N ASP A 142 -1.20 29.35 47.01
CA ASP A 142 -0.37 30.08 46.03
C ASP A 142 0.50 29.12 45.22
N GLN A 143 1.10 28.13 45.88
CA GLN A 143 1.86 27.06 45.23
C GLN A 143 0.98 26.17 44.33
N PHE A 144 -0.29 25.99 44.67
CA PHE A 144 -1.22 25.24 43.83
C PHE A 144 -1.44 25.92 42.47
N MET A 145 -1.57 27.25 42.44
CA MET A 145 -1.68 27.99 41.18
C MET A 145 -0.39 27.96 40.36
N GLU A 146 0.77 28.04 41.01
CA GLU A 146 2.08 27.88 40.34
C GLU A 146 2.25 26.47 39.76
N THR A 147 1.85 25.43 40.50
CA THR A 147 1.84 24.04 40.04
C THR A 147 0.93 23.86 38.82
N LYS A 148 -0.27 24.46 38.83
CA LYS A 148 -1.18 24.37 37.69
C LYS A 148 -0.58 25.00 36.43
N ILE A 149 0.01 26.19 36.53
CA ILE A 149 0.69 26.86 35.41
C ILE A 149 1.86 26.00 34.90
N ALA A 150 2.61 25.36 35.80
CA ALA A 150 3.70 24.47 35.43
C ALA A 150 3.20 23.22 34.69
N ILE A 151 2.09 22.62 35.12
CA ILE A 151 1.46 21.47 34.46
C ILE A 151 0.92 21.87 33.08
N ASP A 152 0.20 22.98 32.96
CA ASP A 152 -0.32 23.48 31.68
C ASP A 152 0.84 23.64 30.66
N LYS A 153 1.99 24.17 31.11
CA LYS A 153 3.18 24.29 30.27
C LYS A 153 3.76 22.94 29.81
N LEU A 154 3.64 21.88 30.61
CA LEU A 154 4.08 20.55 30.19
C LEU A 154 3.23 20.03 29.02
N TYR A 155 1.92 20.32 29.01
CA TYR A 155 1.04 19.98 27.90
C TYR A 155 1.28 20.88 26.67
N ASP A 156 1.55 22.18 26.86
CA ASP A 156 1.99 23.05 25.76
C ASP A 156 3.27 22.53 25.07
N ASP A 157 4.17 21.92 25.84
CA ASP A 157 5.38 21.29 25.30
C ASP A 157 5.06 19.95 24.61
N LEU A 158 4.11 19.17 25.12
CA LEU A 158 3.61 17.95 24.47
C LEU A 158 2.94 18.25 23.12
N ASP A 159 2.21 19.35 23.02
CA ASP A 159 1.50 19.79 21.81
C ASP A 159 2.45 20.18 20.67
N LYS A 160 3.71 20.50 20.98
CA LYS A 160 4.74 20.67 19.94
C LYS A 160 5.12 19.35 19.27
N GLU A 161 4.74 18.22 19.88
CA GLU A 161 4.99 16.87 19.43
C GLU A 161 3.69 16.11 19.07
N ILE A 162 2.61 16.81 18.70
CA ILE A 162 1.30 16.22 18.35
C ILE A 162 1.44 14.95 17.52
N SER A 163 0.76 13.90 17.98
CA SER A 163 0.59 12.64 17.28
C SER A 163 -0.82 12.10 17.52
N ILE A 164 -1.23 11.12 16.71
CA ILE A 164 -2.53 10.43 16.88
C ILE A 164 -2.68 9.75 18.26
N PHE A 165 -1.58 9.51 18.97
CA PHE A 165 -1.59 8.91 20.29
C PHE A 165 -1.49 9.94 21.42
N LEU A 166 -1.28 11.22 21.11
CA LEU A 166 -1.07 12.28 22.10
C LEU A 166 -2.12 13.40 22.01
N ASP A 167 -2.89 13.47 20.91
CA ASP A 167 -3.85 14.54 20.58
C ASP A 167 -4.88 14.87 21.67
N MET A 168 -5.28 13.87 22.48
CA MET A 168 -6.28 14.04 23.55
C MET A 168 -5.67 14.03 24.95
N ALA A 169 -4.33 14.03 25.07
CA ALA A 169 -3.66 13.88 26.35
C ALA A 169 -3.94 15.06 27.30
N GLU A 170 -3.98 16.30 26.80
CA GLU A 170 -4.31 17.50 27.60
C GLU A 170 -5.70 17.39 28.22
N PHE A 171 -6.69 16.97 27.43
CA PHE A 171 -8.06 16.83 27.89
C PHE A 171 -8.26 15.66 28.86
N ASN A 172 -7.61 14.53 28.59
CA ASN A 172 -7.76 13.29 29.34
C ASN A 172 -6.87 13.21 30.59
N GLY A 173 -5.78 13.96 30.62
CA GLY A 173 -4.65 13.75 31.51
C GLY A 173 -3.76 12.56 31.06
N ALA A 174 -2.44 12.70 31.24
CA ALA A 174 -1.44 11.72 30.82
C ALA A 174 -1.67 10.35 31.48
N GLY A 175 -2.09 10.34 32.75
CA GLY A 175 -2.44 9.13 33.49
C GLY A 175 -3.49 8.26 32.78
N PHE A 176 -4.64 8.86 32.44
CA PHE A 176 -5.71 8.17 31.73
C PHE A 176 -5.32 7.86 30.29
N HIS A 177 -4.67 8.79 29.59
CA HIS A 177 -4.35 8.63 28.17
C HIS A 177 -3.34 7.49 27.92
N LYS A 178 -2.45 7.19 28.86
CA LYS A 178 -1.64 5.95 28.84
C LYS A 178 -2.49 4.68 28.73
N THR A 179 -3.65 4.63 29.40
CA THR A 179 -4.52 3.45 29.36
C THR A 179 -5.13 3.24 27.97
N TYR A 180 -5.40 4.33 27.25
CA TYR A 180 -5.87 4.28 25.85
C TYR A 180 -4.80 3.69 24.92
N ILE A 181 -3.56 4.18 25.01
CA ILE A 181 -2.45 3.64 24.22
C ILE A 181 -2.21 2.17 24.57
N ASN A 182 -2.22 1.79 25.85
CA ASN A 182 -2.08 0.39 26.27
C ASN A 182 -3.21 -0.49 25.72
N SER A 183 -4.45 -0.01 25.70
CA SER A 183 -5.56 -0.75 25.10
C SER A 183 -5.37 -0.95 23.59
N PHE A 184 -4.93 0.10 22.89
CA PHE A 184 -4.55 0.00 21.48
C PHE A 184 -3.46 -1.05 21.27
N LEU A 185 -2.36 -1.00 22.05
CA LEU A 185 -1.26 -1.96 21.97
C LEU A 185 -1.74 -3.41 22.21
N SER A 186 -2.58 -3.64 23.21
CA SER A 186 -3.15 -4.98 23.46
C SER A 186 -3.98 -5.49 22.30
N GLN A 187 -4.90 -4.68 21.76
CA GLN A 187 -5.70 -5.05 20.58
C GLN A 187 -4.82 -5.29 19.35
N HIS A 188 -3.75 -4.50 19.20
CA HIS A 188 -2.80 -4.65 18.11
C HIS A 188 -2.04 -5.97 18.20
N GLN A 189 -1.58 -6.33 19.40
CA GLN A 189 -0.90 -7.59 19.66
C GLN A 189 -1.80 -8.80 19.40
N GLU A 190 -3.07 -8.75 19.83
CA GLU A 190 -4.05 -9.80 19.49
C GLU A 190 -4.19 -9.97 17.98
N ARG A 191 -4.23 -8.86 17.22
CA ARG A 191 -4.29 -8.92 15.77
C ARG A 191 -3.00 -9.48 15.15
N GLU A 192 -1.82 -9.15 15.68
CA GLU A 192 -0.56 -9.74 15.24
C GLU A 192 -0.53 -11.26 15.43
N GLU A 193 -1.00 -11.74 16.58
CA GLU A 193 -1.11 -13.17 16.87
C GLU A 193 -2.07 -13.86 15.90
N GLN A 194 -3.21 -13.24 15.59
CA GLN A 194 -4.13 -13.75 14.56
C GLN A 194 -3.44 -13.85 13.19
N ILE A 195 -2.75 -12.80 12.74
CA ILE A 195 -2.03 -12.80 11.46
C ILE A 195 -0.94 -13.87 11.45
N ALA A 196 -0.20 -14.03 12.56
CA ALA A 196 0.84 -15.04 12.69
C ALA A 196 0.27 -16.46 12.62
N ASN A 197 -0.90 -16.70 13.24
CA ASN A 197 -1.63 -17.96 13.17
C ASN A 197 -2.16 -18.23 11.75
N GLU A 198 -2.81 -17.26 11.12
CA GLU A 198 -3.24 -17.35 9.71
C GLU A 198 -2.05 -17.70 8.80
N TRP A 199 -0.90 -17.07 9.03
CA TRP A 199 0.33 -17.33 8.26
C TRP A 199 0.88 -18.74 8.50
N LEU A 200 0.80 -19.25 9.73
CA LEU A 200 1.19 -20.61 10.07
C LEU A 200 0.30 -21.64 9.36
N GLU A 201 -1.02 -21.43 9.34
CA GLU A 201 -1.96 -22.31 8.65
C GLU A 201 -1.72 -22.32 7.14
N VAL A 202 -1.41 -21.17 6.54
CA VAL A 202 -0.99 -21.11 5.12
C VAL A 202 0.31 -21.89 4.88
N LYS A 203 1.29 -21.82 5.78
CA LYS A 203 2.53 -22.61 5.63
C LYS A 203 2.26 -24.11 5.70
N LYS A 204 1.36 -24.55 6.60
CA LYS A 204 0.95 -25.96 6.71
C LYS A 204 0.23 -26.43 5.46
N SER A 205 -0.74 -25.65 4.95
CA SER A 205 -1.48 -26.03 3.74
C SER A 205 -0.57 -26.15 2.51
N LEU A 206 0.51 -25.36 2.42
CA LEU A 206 1.51 -25.45 1.36
C LEU A 206 2.37 -26.72 1.42
N LEU A 207 2.55 -27.32 2.60
CA LEU A 207 3.22 -28.62 2.72
C LEU A 207 2.35 -29.77 2.20
N GLU A 208 1.03 -29.59 2.20
CA GLU A 208 0.04 -30.56 1.73
C GLU A 208 -0.36 -30.32 0.26
N ASP A 209 -0.11 -29.12 -0.28
CA ASP A 209 -0.37 -28.77 -1.66
C ASP A 209 0.63 -29.47 -2.61
N GLY A 210 0.13 -30.44 -3.38
CA GLY A 210 0.90 -31.20 -4.36
C GLY A 210 1.52 -30.34 -5.48
N GLU A 211 0.87 -29.24 -5.86
CA GLU A 211 1.43 -28.30 -6.84
C GLU A 211 2.56 -27.49 -6.19
N ALA A 212 2.36 -26.95 -4.99
CA ALA A 212 3.38 -26.18 -4.29
C ALA A 212 4.64 -27.01 -4.02
N THR A 213 4.47 -28.24 -3.54
CA THR A 213 5.58 -29.19 -3.26
C THR A 213 6.28 -29.67 -4.53
N SER A 214 5.63 -29.61 -5.70
CA SER A 214 6.29 -29.86 -6.99
C SER A 214 7.16 -28.69 -7.45
N LEU A 215 6.81 -27.47 -7.04
CA LEU A 215 7.51 -26.23 -7.42
C LEU A 215 8.61 -25.84 -6.43
N PHE A 216 8.55 -26.33 -5.19
CA PHE A 216 9.47 -25.98 -4.11
C PHE A 216 9.87 -27.20 -3.27
N ASP A 217 11.16 -27.32 -2.92
CA ASP A 217 11.65 -28.35 -2.00
C ASP A 217 11.50 -27.91 -0.53
N PHE A 218 10.32 -28.14 0.05
CA PHE A 218 10.07 -27.81 1.46
C PHE A 218 10.62 -28.84 2.45
N ARG A 219 10.92 -30.07 2.03
CA ARG A 219 11.34 -31.19 2.90
C ARG A 219 10.44 -31.44 4.12
N GLY A 220 9.15 -31.09 4.04
CA GLY A 220 8.21 -31.18 5.16
C GLY A 220 8.50 -30.23 6.33
N GLN A 221 9.31 -29.18 6.13
CA GLN A 221 9.72 -28.25 7.19
C GLN A 221 9.12 -26.85 6.99
N LEU A 222 8.46 -26.31 8.00
CA LEU A 222 7.88 -24.95 7.96
C LEU A 222 8.94 -23.86 7.74
N SER A 223 10.13 -24.00 8.33
CA SER A 223 11.23 -23.05 8.16
C SER A 223 11.75 -23.00 6.71
N ARG A 224 11.61 -24.10 5.96
CA ARG A 224 11.96 -24.16 4.54
C ARG A 224 10.91 -23.45 3.67
N VAL A 225 9.63 -23.57 4.01
CA VAL A 225 8.55 -22.82 3.32
C VAL A 225 8.87 -21.32 3.28
N GLU A 226 9.29 -20.75 4.42
CA GLU A 226 9.68 -19.34 4.48
C GLU A 226 10.87 -19.00 3.59
N LYS A 227 11.90 -19.84 3.62
CA LYS A 227 13.12 -19.63 2.87
C LYS A 227 12.87 -19.66 1.36
N GLU A 228 12.09 -20.63 0.89
CA GLU A 228 11.84 -20.84 -0.54
C GLU A 228 10.85 -19.82 -1.12
N LEU A 229 9.88 -19.35 -0.31
CA LEU A 229 8.86 -18.38 -0.76
C LEU A 229 9.31 -16.91 -0.66
N LYS A 230 10.38 -16.63 0.07
CA LYS A 230 10.93 -15.27 0.17
C LYS A 230 11.47 -14.81 -1.18
N ASP A 231 10.88 -13.74 -1.72
CA ASP A 231 11.44 -13.03 -2.87
C ASP A 231 12.27 -11.82 -2.41
N THR A 232 13.58 -11.88 -2.62
CA THR A 232 14.53 -10.81 -2.26
C THR A 232 14.87 -9.88 -3.42
N ARG A 233 14.30 -10.11 -4.61
CA ARG A 233 14.57 -9.28 -5.78
C ARG A 233 14.00 -7.88 -5.57
N SER A 234 14.80 -6.86 -5.89
CA SER A 234 14.31 -5.48 -5.95
C SER A 234 13.31 -5.29 -7.10
N TRP A 235 12.50 -4.23 -7.03
CA TRP A 235 11.60 -3.90 -8.12
C TRP A 235 12.31 -3.67 -9.46
N LYS A 236 13.55 -3.17 -9.44
CA LYS A 236 14.38 -3.02 -10.65
C LYS A 236 14.67 -4.37 -11.30
N VAL A 237 15.13 -5.35 -10.52
CA VAL A 237 15.44 -6.70 -10.99
C VAL A 237 14.17 -7.41 -11.49
N LYS A 238 13.05 -7.23 -10.78
CA LYS A 238 11.74 -7.72 -11.20
C LYS A 238 11.30 -7.12 -12.55
N ALA A 239 11.45 -5.80 -12.71
CA ALA A 239 11.12 -5.11 -13.95
C ALA A 239 12.00 -5.58 -15.11
N GLU A 240 13.31 -5.74 -14.89
CA GLU A 240 14.24 -6.28 -15.88
C GLU A 240 13.83 -7.69 -16.34
N GLY A 241 13.51 -8.58 -15.40
CA GLY A 241 13.07 -9.95 -15.69
C GLY A 241 11.81 -10.06 -16.56
N VAL A 242 10.99 -9.01 -16.61
CA VAL A 242 9.77 -8.96 -17.44
C VAL A 242 9.83 -7.91 -18.57
N GLY A 243 11.03 -7.41 -18.89
CA GLY A 243 11.26 -6.49 -20.00
C GLY A 243 10.68 -5.08 -19.80
N LEU A 244 10.65 -4.59 -18.55
CA LEU A 244 10.14 -3.27 -18.16
C LEU A 244 11.21 -2.35 -17.55
N LEU A 245 12.51 -2.66 -17.73
CA LEU A 245 13.61 -1.90 -17.11
C LEU A 245 13.63 -0.41 -17.51
N GLU A 246 13.43 -0.08 -18.78
CA GLU A 246 13.42 1.32 -19.24
C GLU A 246 12.27 2.11 -18.60
N MET A 247 11.08 1.51 -18.55
CA MET A 247 9.91 2.12 -17.91
C MET A 247 10.12 2.24 -16.39
N TYR A 248 10.80 1.26 -15.77
CA TYR A 248 11.17 1.33 -14.36
C TYR A 248 12.07 2.53 -14.09
N ASN A 249 13.16 2.68 -14.84
CA ASN A 249 14.11 3.79 -14.66
C ASN A 249 13.37 5.13 -14.81
N PHE A 250 12.58 5.29 -15.87
CA PHE A 250 11.80 6.52 -16.07
C PHE A 250 10.83 6.80 -14.92
N ILE A 251 9.96 5.84 -14.58
CA ILE A 251 8.93 6.05 -13.55
C ILE A 251 9.60 6.35 -12.21
N TYR A 252 10.58 5.56 -11.78
CA TYR A 252 11.23 5.75 -10.49
C TYR A 252 12.01 7.06 -10.41
N ASP A 253 12.79 7.43 -11.43
CA ASP A 253 13.55 8.68 -11.45
C ASP A 253 12.59 9.88 -11.40
N TYR A 254 11.59 9.90 -12.30
CA TYR A 254 10.62 10.97 -12.41
C TYR A 254 9.83 11.16 -11.12
N THR A 255 9.19 10.10 -10.63
CA THR A 255 8.35 10.18 -9.43
C THR A 255 9.17 10.41 -8.16
N SER A 256 10.44 9.99 -8.08
CA SER A 256 11.31 10.25 -6.92
C SER A 256 11.63 11.74 -6.81
N SER A 257 11.89 12.40 -7.95
CA SER A 257 12.15 13.84 -7.98
C SER A 257 10.96 14.68 -7.50
N LEU A 258 9.74 14.14 -7.60
CA LEU A 258 8.51 14.78 -7.18
C LEU A 258 8.04 14.40 -5.77
N LEU A 259 8.39 13.20 -5.28
CA LEU A 259 8.02 12.70 -3.95
C LEU A 259 8.97 13.12 -2.84
N HIS A 260 10.27 13.19 -3.13
CA HIS A 260 11.28 13.46 -2.12
C HIS A 260 11.62 14.95 -2.06
N SER A 261 11.93 15.42 -0.84
CA SER A 261 12.50 16.76 -0.61
C SER A 261 13.93 16.80 -1.13
N THR A 262 14.06 17.00 -2.44
CA THR A 262 15.31 17.21 -3.14
C THR A 262 15.62 18.70 -3.22
N SER A 263 16.87 19.07 -3.50
CA SER A 263 17.23 20.47 -3.75
C SER A 263 16.37 21.11 -4.84
N TYR A 264 15.94 20.33 -5.83
CA TYR A 264 15.01 20.76 -6.88
C TYR A 264 13.61 21.07 -6.31
N SER A 265 12.99 20.13 -5.57
CA SER A 265 11.63 20.30 -5.05
C SER A 265 11.50 21.40 -3.98
N LEU A 266 12.61 21.81 -3.38
CA LEU A 266 12.64 22.94 -2.42
C LEU A 266 12.58 24.31 -3.11
N LEU A 267 13.14 24.40 -4.32
CA LEU A 267 13.31 25.67 -5.04
C LEU A 267 12.38 25.81 -6.24
N VAL A 268 11.73 24.73 -6.66
CA VAL A 268 10.82 24.67 -7.80
C VAL A 268 9.49 24.06 -7.35
N PRO A 269 8.33 24.64 -7.73
CA PRO A 269 7.04 24.04 -7.46
C PRO A 269 6.99 22.60 -7.98
N ASN A 270 6.72 21.65 -7.09
CA ASN A 270 6.59 20.23 -7.42
C ASN A 270 5.17 19.88 -7.93
N GLN A 271 4.44 20.86 -8.47
CA GLN A 271 3.12 20.64 -9.04
C GLN A 271 3.24 20.21 -10.50
N LEU A 272 2.49 19.19 -10.89
CA LEU A 272 2.45 18.73 -12.27
C LEU A 272 1.83 19.80 -13.18
N GLU A 273 2.54 20.15 -14.25
CA GLU A 273 1.97 20.89 -15.36
C GLU A 273 0.95 20.02 -16.12
N GLU A 274 0.05 20.65 -16.89
CA GLU A 274 -0.98 19.94 -17.63
C GLU A 274 -0.41 18.88 -18.59
N GLY A 275 0.71 19.18 -19.25
CA GLY A 275 1.41 18.21 -20.10
C GLY A 275 1.89 16.98 -19.34
N GLU A 276 2.37 17.16 -18.11
CA GLU A 276 2.82 16.07 -17.24
C GLU A 276 1.65 15.24 -16.73
N LYS A 277 0.54 15.89 -16.36
CA LYS A 277 -0.71 15.18 -16.00
C LYS A 277 -1.19 14.30 -17.16
N LEU A 278 -1.23 14.84 -18.37
CA LEU A 278 -1.62 14.09 -19.57
C LEU A 278 -0.66 12.93 -19.88
N MET A 279 0.65 13.14 -19.68
CA MET A 279 1.65 12.07 -19.80
C MET A 279 1.38 10.95 -18.79
N ILE A 280 1.16 11.28 -17.51
CA ILE A 280 0.85 10.29 -16.46
C ILE A 280 -0.44 9.54 -16.79
N LEU A 281 -1.50 10.24 -17.21
CA LEU A 281 -2.75 9.61 -17.63
C LEU A 281 -2.54 8.64 -18.81
N GLY A 282 -1.75 9.04 -19.79
CA GLY A 282 -1.39 8.19 -20.93
C GLY A 282 -0.61 6.94 -20.51
N LEU A 283 0.39 7.11 -19.63
CA LEU A 283 1.18 6.01 -19.08
C LEU A 283 0.32 5.08 -18.23
N ALA A 284 -0.49 5.61 -17.32
CA ALA A 284 -1.40 4.84 -16.48
C ALA A 284 -2.37 4.01 -17.32
N THR A 285 -2.94 4.60 -18.38
CA THR A 285 -3.83 3.90 -19.32
C THR A 285 -3.12 2.72 -20.00
N ARG A 286 -1.88 2.94 -20.46
CA ARG A 286 -1.04 1.91 -21.09
C ARG A 286 -0.69 0.78 -20.11
N ILE A 287 -0.25 1.14 -18.91
CA ILE A 287 0.15 0.20 -17.85
C ILE A 287 -1.05 -0.64 -17.41
N LYS A 288 -2.22 -0.02 -17.17
CA LYS A 288 -3.46 -0.73 -16.83
C LYS A 288 -3.83 -1.76 -17.89
N ARG A 289 -3.80 -1.38 -19.17
CA ARG A 289 -4.09 -2.30 -20.28
C ARG A 289 -3.16 -3.53 -20.27
N ASP A 290 -1.87 -3.29 -20.10
CA ASP A 290 -0.86 -4.35 -20.05
C ASP A 290 -1.07 -5.27 -18.84
N ALA A 291 -1.33 -4.69 -17.65
CA ALA A 291 -1.65 -5.44 -16.45
C ALA A 291 -2.89 -6.34 -16.63
N LEU A 292 -3.99 -5.78 -17.17
CA LEU A 292 -5.21 -6.54 -17.47
C LEU A 292 -4.96 -7.67 -18.48
N THR A 293 -4.16 -7.42 -19.52
CA THR A 293 -3.80 -8.42 -20.52
C THR A 293 -3.06 -9.60 -19.89
N ASN A 294 -2.10 -9.33 -19.00
CA ASN A 294 -1.36 -10.38 -18.30
C ASN A 294 -2.21 -11.07 -17.23
N LEU A 295 -3.14 -10.35 -16.61
CA LEU A 295 -4.09 -10.93 -15.68
C LEU A 295 -5.00 -11.96 -16.38
N CYS A 296 -5.56 -11.63 -17.56
CA CYS A 296 -6.32 -12.61 -18.34
C CYS A 296 -5.49 -13.86 -18.67
N LYS A 297 -4.21 -13.70 -19.03
CA LYS A 297 -3.30 -14.82 -19.30
C LYS A 297 -3.07 -15.69 -18.06
N PHE A 298 -2.75 -15.07 -16.93
CA PHE A 298 -2.52 -15.77 -15.66
C PHE A 298 -3.76 -16.58 -15.23
N SER A 299 -4.94 -16.01 -15.41
CA SER A 299 -6.22 -16.63 -15.03
C SER A 299 -6.80 -17.56 -16.08
N ASN A 300 -6.12 -17.78 -17.22
CA ASN A 300 -6.62 -18.51 -18.39
C ASN A 300 -7.97 -18.01 -18.93
N ILE A 301 -8.26 -16.71 -18.80
CA ILE A 301 -9.51 -16.13 -19.29
C ILE A 301 -9.40 -15.92 -20.80
N PRO A 302 -10.23 -16.60 -21.61
CA PRO A 302 -10.21 -16.46 -23.06
C PRO A 302 -10.73 -15.09 -23.47
N ASN A 303 -10.29 -14.59 -24.63
CA ASN A 303 -10.80 -13.34 -25.20
C ASN A 303 -12.25 -13.53 -25.72
N MET A 304 -13.23 -13.35 -24.84
CA MET A 304 -14.66 -13.53 -25.11
C MET A 304 -15.44 -12.32 -24.64
N LYS A 305 -16.44 -11.91 -25.44
CA LYS A 305 -17.35 -10.84 -25.06
C LYS A 305 -18.39 -11.38 -24.06
N VAL A 306 -18.47 -10.78 -22.89
CA VAL A 306 -19.52 -11.05 -21.91
C VAL A 306 -20.75 -10.21 -22.27
N ILE A 307 -21.93 -10.86 -22.33
CA ILE A 307 -23.21 -10.20 -22.59
C ILE A 307 -24.11 -10.50 -21.40
N HIS A 308 -24.54 -9.45 -20.69
CA HIS A 308 -25.56 -9.57 -19.66
C HIS A 308 -26.93 -9.54 -20.33
N VAL A 309 -27.72 -10.60 -20.12
CA VAL A 309 -29.12 -10.64 -20.54
C VAL A 309 -29.94 -10.27 -19.30
N GLU A 310 -30.53 -9.07 -19.31
CA GLU A 310 -31.52 -8.69 -18.29
C GLU A 310 -32.75 -9.59 -18.48
N SER A 311 -33.07 -10.34 -17.44
CA SER A 311 -34.24 -11.23 -17.35
C SER A 311 -35.39 -10.55 -16.63
#